data_AF-A0A150PJC2-F1
#
_entry.id   AF-A0A150PJC2-F1
#
_cell.length_a   1.000
_cell.length_b   1.000
_cell.length_c   1.000
_cell.angle_alpha   90.00
_cell.angle_beta   90.00
_cell.angle_gamma   90.00
#
_symmetry.space_group_name_H-M   'P 1'
#
loop_
_entity.id
_entity.type
_entity.pdbx_description
1 polymer ?
#
loop_
_entity_poly.entity_id
_entity_poly.type
_entity_poly.pdbx_seq_one_letter_code
_entity_poly.pdbx_strand_id
1 'polypeptide(L)'
;MKSKAERESEELARHKKRVAEALAAAESAVSQGAESLKFAHERLQDKGQPVVLSQEQDKHRLALGEFSLALELLRESAIVRVTFGDGKPRE
;
A
#
# COMPACT_ATOMS: atom_id res chain seq x y z
N MET A 1 -13.43 38.89 7.05
CA MET A 1 -13.40 37.64 7.85
C MET A 1 -13.72 36.51 6.89
N LYS A 2 -12.87 35.49 6.72
CA LYS A 2 -13.16 34.38 5.79
C LYS A 2 -14.36 33.56 6.28
N SER A 3 -15.27 33.19 5.38
CA SER A 3 -16.41 32.33 5.67
C SER A 3 -15.96 30.91 6.02
N LYS A 4 -16.85 30.12 6.64
CA LYS A 4 -16.58 28.72 6.97
C LYS A 4 -16.23 27.89 5.72
N ALA A 5 -16.99 28.09 4.64
CA ALA A 5 -16.79 27.41 3.36
C ALA A 5 -15.44 27.76 2.70
N GLU A 6 -15.01 29.03 2.79
CA GLU A 6 -13.69 29.44 2.26
C GLU A 6 -12.53 28.80 3.03
N ARG A 7 -12.68 28.60 4.35
CA ARG A 7 -11.65 27.92 5.17
C ARG A 7 -11.55 26.43 4.83
N GLU A 8 -12.68 25.75 4.73
CA GLU A 8 -12.73 24.32 4.38
C GLU A 8 -12.17 24.05 2.98
N SER A 9 -12.48 24.91 2.00
CA SER A 9 -11.93 24.83 0.65
C SER A 9 -10.40 25.01 0.63
N GLU A 10 -9.89 25.97 1.40
CA GLU A 10 -8.44 26.22 1.49
C GLU A 10 -7.71 25.06 2.19
N GLU A 11 -8.29 24.49 3.24
CA GLU A 11 -7.73 23.30 3.91
C GLU A 11 -7.71 22.08 2.99
N LEU A 12 -8.78 21.86 2.22
CA LEU A 12 -8.85 20.79 1.22
C LEU A 12 -7.76 20.97 0.15
N ALA A 13 -7.58 22.19 -0.36
CA ALA A 13 -6.54 22.49 -1.35
C ALA A 13 -5.13 22.24 -0.78
N ARG A 14 -4.87 22.67 0.46
CA ARG A 14 -3.60 22.40 1.16
C ARG A 14 -3.38 20.92 1.40
N HIS A 15 -4.44 20.17 1.73
CA HIS A 15 -4.35 18.72 1.88
C HIS A 15 -4.01 18.05 0.55
N LYS A 16 -4.72 18.36 -0.53
CA LYS A 16 -4.44 17.84 -1.87
C LYS A 16 -3.00 18.11 -2.33
N LYS A 17 -2.49 19.31 -2.06
CA LYS A 17 -1.10 19.67 -2.35
C LYS A 17 -0.10 18.77 -1.61
N ARG A 18 -0.29 18.60 -0.29
CA ARG A 18 0.56 17.71 0.53
C ARG A 18 0.49 16.26 0.07
N VAL A 19 -0.70 15.76 -0.27
CA VAL A 19 -0.88 14.41 -0.81
C VAL A 19 -0.12 14.25 -2.13
N ALA A 20 -0.26 15.19 -3.06
CA ALA A 20 0.45 15.14 -4.34
C ALA A 20 1.98 15.14 -4.17
N GLU A 21 2.50 15.92 -3.22
CA GLU A 21 3.93 15.96 -2.89
C GLU A 21 4.42 14.63 -2.28
N ALA A 22 3.60 13.98 -1.45
CA ALA A 22 3.93 12.72 -0.79
C ALA A 22 3.69 11.48 -1.68
N LEU A 23 2.81 11.59 -2.69
CA LEU A 23 2.37 10.44 -3.50
C LEU A 23 3.54 9.77 -4.21
N ALA A 24 4.46 10.53 -4.79
CA ALA A 24 5.62 9.98 -5.48
C ALA A 24 6.51 9.12 -4.56
N ALA A 25 6.65 9.52 -3.29
CA ALA A 25 7.40 8.74 -2.30
C ALA A 25 6.65 7.44 -1.94
N ALA A 26 5.33 7.52 -1.77
CA ALA A 26 4.49 6.36 -1.49
C ALA A 26 4.47 5.36 -2.68
N GLU A 27 4.39 5.86 -3.92
CA GLU A 27 4.52 5.06 -5.14
C GLU A 27 5.87 4.34 -5.22
N SER A 28 6.96 5.07 -4.94
CA SER A 28 8.30 4.48 -4.92
C SER A 28 8.42 3.37 -3.87
N ALA A 29 7.91 3.60 -2.65
CA ALA A 29 7.90 2.61 -1.58
C ALA A 29 7.09 1.35 -1.95
N VAL A 30 5.93 1.51 -2.59
CA VAL A 30 5.13 0.36 -3.07
C VAL A 30 5.85 -0.40 -4.17
N SER A 31 6.51 0.28 -5.11
CA SER A 31 7.29 -0.38 -6.16
C SER A 31 8.42 -1.24 -5.58
N GLN A 32 9.19 -0.70 -4.63
CA GLN A 32 10.26 -1.44 -3.95
C GLN A 32 9.71 -2.62 -3.13
N GLY A 33 8.58 -2.42 -2.46
CA GLY A 33 7.87 -3.48 -1.74
C GLY A 33 7.39 -4.59 -2.68
N ALA A 34 6.84 -4.25 -3.85
CA ALA A 34 6.41 -5.20 -4.87
C ALA A 34 7.57 -6.05 -5.39
N GLU A 35 8.72 -5.43 -5.66
CA GLU A 35 9.96 -6.14 -6.03
C GLU A 35 10.41 -7.10 -4.93
N SER A 36 10.32 -6.67 -3.68
CA SER A 36 10.66 -7.52 -2.53
C SER A 36 9.73 -8.73 -2.41
N LEU A 37 8.42 -8.56 -2.69
CA LEU A 37 7.47 -9.68 -2.72
C LEU A 37 7.74 -10.65 -3.87
N LYS A 38 8.15 -10.16 -5.04
CA LYS A 38 8.59 -11.01 -6.17
C LYS A 38 9.82 -11.83 -5.78
N PHE A 39 10.83 -11.19 -5.21
CA PHE A 39 12.01 -11.89 -4.73
C PHE A 39 11.65 -12.99 -3.72
N ALA A 40 10.82 -12.67 -2.73
CA ALA A 40 10.36 -13.64 -1.74
C ALA A 40 9.57 -14.80 -2.38
N HIS A 41 8.73 -14.50 -3.37
CA HIS A 41 8.00 -15.50 -4.15
C HIS A 41 8.94 -16.49 -4.81
N GLU A 42 9.93 -16.01 -5.55
CA GLU A 42 10.91 -16.84 -6.27
C GLU A 42 11.67 -17.74 -5.29
N ARG A 43 12.14 -17.20 -4.17
CA ARG A 43 12.86 -17.96 -3.14
C ARG A 43 12.02 -19.04 -2.47
N LEU A 44 10.71 -18.83 -2.34
CA LEU A 44 9.78 -19.81 -1.80
C LEU A 44 9.43 -20.89 -2.85
N GLN A 45 9.29 -20.51 -4.11
CA GLN A 45 9.13 -21.46 -5.22
C GLN A 45 10.34 -22.39 -5.35
N ASP A 46 11.57 -21.86 -5.28
CA ASP A 46 12.80 -22.65 -5.30
C ASP A 46 12.83 -23.73 -4.21
N LYS A 47 12.13 -23.48 -3.09
CA LYS A 47 12.01 -24.41 -1.95
C LYS A 47 10.79 -25.32 -2.03
N GLY A 48 10.09 -25.34 -3.16
CA GLY A 48 8.88 -26.15 -3.37
C GLY A 48 7.69 -25.71 -2.52
N GLN A 49 7.68 -24.48 -2.00
CA GLN A 49 6.57 -23.99 -1.19
C GLN A 49 5.38 -23.59 -2.09
N PRO A 50 4.12 -23.83 -1.67
CA PRO A 50 2.93 -23.48 -2.42
C PRO A 50 2.60 -21.98 -2.26
N VAL A 51 3.55 -21.12 -2.61
CA VAL A 51 3.43 -19.67 -2.52
C VAL A 51 2.66 -19.11 -3.71
N VAL A 52 1.80 -18.13 -3.47
CA VAL A 52 0.99 -17.43 -4.49
C VAL A 52 1.27 -15.93 -4.40
N LEU A 53 1.63 -15.32 -5.53
CA LEU A 53 1.76 -13.87 -5.67
C LEU A 53 0.66 -13.31 -6.56
N SER A 54 -0.11 -12.35 -6.05
CA SER A 54 -1.03 -11.51 -6.82
C SER A 54 -0.47 -10.09 -6.92
N GLN A 55 -0.57 -9.51 -8.11
CA GLN A 55 -0.13 -8.15 -8.40
C GLN A 55 -1.19 -7.45 -9.22
N GLU A 56 -1.80 -6.44 -8.61
CA GLU A 56 -2.75 -5.53 -9.19
C GLU A 56 -2.19 -4.11 -9.11
N GLN A 57 -2.84 -3.15 -9.79
CA GLN A 57 -2.47 -1.76 -9.62
C GLN A 57 -2.63 -1.36 -8.15
N ASP A 58 -1.59 -0.75 -7.59
CA ASP A 58 -1.54 -0.27 -6.21
C ASP A 58 -1.72 -1.34 -5.13
N LYS A 59 -1.75 -2.64 -5.48
CA LYS A 59 -1.99 -3.71 -4.52
C LYS A 59 -1.21 -4.97 -4.89
N HIS A 60 -0.36 -5.41 -3.96
CA HIS A 60 0.44 -6.62 -4.11
C HIS A 60 0.21 -7.53 -2.91
N ARG A 61 0.02 -8.83 -3.14
CA ARG A 61 -0.20 -9.80 -2.06
C ARG A 61 0.62 -11.06 -2.31
N LEU A 62 1.38 -11.47 -1.30
CA LEU A 62 2.04 -12.77 -1.24
C LEU A 62 1.30 -13.64 -0.21
N ALA A 63 0.95 -14.86 -0.58
CA ALA A 63 0.29 -15.83 0.29
C ALA A 63 1.08 -17.14 0.33
N LEU A 64 1.21 -17.72 1.51
CA LEU A 64 1.87 -19.00 1.78
C LEU A 64 1.03 -19.77 2.81
N GLY A 65 0.17 -20.67 2.32
CA GLY A 65 -0.82 -21.34 3.17
C GLY A 65 -1.73 -20.32 3.86
N GLU A 66 -1.74 -20.32 5.19
CA GLU A 66 -2.53 -19.39 6.00
C GLU A 66 -1.85 -18.03 6.22
N PHE A 67 -0.55 -17.92 5.89
CA PHE A 67 0.17 -16.66 6.00
C PHE A 67 -0.04 -15.82 4.75
N SER A 68 -0.21 -14.52 4.93
CA SER A 68 -0.14 -13.59 3.81
C SER A 68 0.44 -12.23 4.23
N LEU A 69 0.99 -11.54 3.24
CA LEU A 69 1.48 -10.17 3.35
C LEU A 69 0.92 -9.40 2.15
N ALA A 70 0.22 -8.30 2.42
CA ALA A 70 -0.28 -7.41 1.39
C ALA A 70 0.30 -6.00 1.56
N LEU A 71 0.62 -5.38 0.43
CA LEU A 71 1.06 -4.00 0.29
C LEU A 71 0.05 -3.27 -0.58
N GLU A 72 -0.44 -2.12 -0.12
CA GLU A 72 -1.45 -1.34 -0.83
C GLU A 72 -1.16 0.16 -0.76
N LEU A 73 -1.25 0.85 -1.90
CA LEU A 73 -1.12 2.29 -1.98
C LEU A 73 -2.50 2.96 -1.91
N LEU A 74 -2.77 3.67 -0.82
CA LEU A 74 -3.93 4.52 -0.67
C LEU A 74 -3.62 5.91 -1.24
N ARG A 75 -3.81 6.07 -2.56
CA ARG A 75 -3.44 7.27 -3.31
C ARG A 75 -4.01 8.57 -2.74
N GLU A 76 -5.27 8.55 -2.29
CA GLU A 76 -5.96 9.73 -1.75
C GLU A 76 -5.30 10.32 -0.50
N SER A 77 -4.53 9.51 0.22
CA SER A 77 -3.84 9.89 1.45
C SER A 77 -2.32 9.77 1.36
N ALA A 78 -1.79 9.30 0.22
CA ALA A 78 -0.39 8.92 0.03
C ALA A 78 0.13 7.97 1.14
N ILE A 79 -0.71 7.01 1.56
CA ILE A 79 -0.37 6.02 2.59
C ILE A 79 -0.03 4.69 1.94
N VAL A 80 1.06 4.07 2.39
CA VAL A 80 1.35 2.66 2.11
C VAL A 80 0.81 1.81 3.25
N ARG A 81 -0.23 1.03 2.99
CA ARG A 81 -0.82 0.10 3.93
C ARG A 81 -0.13 -1.26 3.81
N VAL A 82 0.34 -1.79 4.94
CA VAL A 82 0.92 -3.13 5.04
C VAL A 82 -0.01 -3.98 5.90
N THR A 83 -0.47 -5.12 5.37
CA THR A 83 -1.38 -6.02 6.07
C THR A 83 -0.76 -7.40 6.19
N PHE A 84 -0.69 -7.93 7.41
CA PHE A 84 -0.28 -9.30 7.70
C PHE A 84 -1.52 -10.17 7.92
N GLY A 85 -1.57 -11.35 7.31
CA GLY A 85 -2.75 -12.20 7.28
C GLY A 85 -3.92 -11.53 6.57
N ASP A 86 -5.16 -11.85 6.99
CA ASP A 86 -6.37 -11.27 6.41
C ASP A 86 -6.76 -9.91 6.98
N GLY A 87 -5.89 -9.28 7.78
CA GLY A 87 -6.17 -7.98 8.41
C GLY A 87 -7.27 -8.02 9.47
N LYS A 88 -7.74 -9.20 9.87
CA LYS A 88 -8.63 -9.37 11.03
C LYS A 88 -7.83 -9.12 12.32
N PRO A 89 -8.42 -8.44 13.33
CA PRO A 89 -7.82 -8.37 14.66
C PRO A 89 -7.52 -9.79 15.13
N ARG A 90 -6.32 -10.01 15.66
CA ARG A 90 -6.03 -11.25 16.40
C ARG A 90 -6.83 -11.20 17.70
N GLU A 91 -7.60 -12.24 17.99
CA GLU A 91 -8.29 -12.41 19.29
C GLU A 91 -7.29 -12.52 20.43
#